data_AF-A0A355GB60-F1
#
_entry.id   AF-A0A355GB60-F1
#
_cell.length_a   1.000
_cell.length_b   1.000
_cell.length_c   1.000
_cell.angle_alpha   90.00
_cell.angle_beta   90.00
_cell.angle_gamma   90.00
#
_symmetry.space_group_name_H-M   'P 1'
#
loop_
_entity.id
_entity.type
_entity.pdbx_description
1 polymer ?
#
loop_
_entity_poly.entity_id
_entity_poly.type
_entity_poly.pdbx_seq_one_letter_code
_entity_poly.pdbx_strand_id
1 'polypeptide(L)'
;RDGCVGHIDAHHGSDIPDFIKSLERIRDCDARWLLPSHGPIFQNRKELLQSTIDRLNTYLHMADFGTCAVDWPLQDEWDEELLKGFDPNTAE
;
A
#
# COMPACT_ATOMS: atom_id res chain seq x y z
N ARG A 1 -12.69 -7.33 -10.88
CA ARG A 1 -12.56 -5.85 -10.81
C ARG A 1 -11.54 -5.58 -9.72
N ASP A 2 -10.55 -4.74 -9.98
CA ASP A 2 -9.23 -4.60 -9.32
C ASP A 2 -9.20 -3.80 -8.00
N GLY A 3 -10.36 -3.57 -7.38
CA GLY A 3 -10.46 -2.70 -6.20
C GLY A 3 -10.66 -1.22 -6.49
N CYS A 4 -10.74 -0.82 -7.77
CA CYS A 4 -10.96 0.56 -8.21
C CYS A 4 -9.89 1.57 -7.77
N VAL A 5 -8.67 1.08 -7.46
CA VAL A 5 -7.52 1.96 -7.29
C VAL A 5 -6.88 2.16 -8.66
N GLY A 6 -7.07 3.34 -9.23
CA GLY A 6 -6.53 3.75 -10.52
C GLY A 6 -5.06 4.16 -10.44
N HIS A 7 -4.72 5.31 -11.01
CA HIS A 7 -3.35 5.85 -10.95
C HIS A 7 -3.04 6.35 -9.54
N ILE A 8 -2.00 5.80 -8.91
CA ILE A 8 -1.45 6.32 -7.65
C ILE A 8 -0.33 7.28 -8.00
N ASP A 9 -0.44 8.53 -7.56
CA ASP A 9 0.68 9.47 -7.58
C ASP A 9 1.47 9.33 -6.29
N ALA A 10 2.57 8.56 -6.37
CA ALA A 10 3.47 8.28 -5.26
C ALA A 10 4.36 9.49 -4.86
N HIS A 11 4.31 10.60 -5.60
CA HIS A 11 5.24 11.72 -5.50
C HIS A 11 4.57 13.05 -5.12
N HIS A 12 3.26 13.22 -5.31
CA HIS A 12 2.56 14.52 -5.09
C HIS A 12 1.31 14.46 -4.19
N GLY A 13 1.30 13.61 -3.16
CA GLY A 13 0.34 13.76 -2.04
C GLY A 13 -0.76 12.72 -1.92
N SER A 14 -0.59 11.52 -2.49
CA SER A 14 -1.41 10.38 -2.09
C SER A 14 -1.01 9.94 -0.69
N ASP A 15 -1.98 9.79 0.23
CA ASP A 15 -1.76 9.19 1.55
C ASP A 15 -2.36 7.77 1.53
N ILE A 16 -1.53 6.79 1.19
CA ILE A 16 -1.95 5.38 1.15
C ILE A 16 -2.38 4.87 2.53
N PRO A 17 -1.67 5.15 3.64
CA PRO A 17 -2.12 4.75 4.98
C PRO A 17 -3.53 5.24 5.33
N ASP A 18 -3.84 6.51 5.11
CA ASP A 18 -5.18 7.05 5.39
C ASP A 18 -6.25 6.52 4.43
N PHE A 19 -5.87 6.24 3.20
CA PHE A 19 -6.76 5.58 2.24
C PHE A 19 -7.08 4.14 2.66
N ILE A 20 -6.08 3.38 3.14
CA ILE A 20 -6.28 2.02 3.69
C ILE A 20 -7.25 2.05 4.87
N LYS A 21 -7.07 2.97 5.84
CA LYS A 21 -8.00 3.13 6.97
C LYS A 21 -9.43 3.39 6.51
N SER A 22 -9.60 4.13 5.41
CA SER A 22 -10.91 4.38 4.83
C SER A 22 -11.50 3.12 4.18
N LEU A 23 -10.69 2.31 3.50
CA LEU A 23 -11.12 1.03 2.92
C LEU A 23 -11.50 0.01 4.01
N GLU A 24 -10.76 -0.07 5.10
CA GLU A 24 -11.09 -0.93 6.25
C GLU A 24 -12.44 -0.56 6.85
N ARG A 25 -12.69 0.74 7.06
CA ARG A 25 -14.00 1.23 7.52
C ARG A 25 -15.14 0.86 6.57
N ILE A 26 -14.90 0.93 5.25
CA ILE A 26 -15.89 0.55 4.23
C ILE A 26 -16.10 -0.97 4.21
N ARG A 27 -15.03 -1.78 4.33
CA ARG A 27 -15.09 -3.25 4.40
C ARG A 27 -15.92 -3.72 5.59
N ASP A 28 -15.76 -3.05 6.72
CA ASP A 28 -16.35 -3.47 7.99
C ASP A 28 -17.75 -2.88 8.24
N CYS A 29 -18.23 -1.98 7.37
CA CYS A 29 -19.59 -1.45 7.48
C CYS A 29 -20.66 -2.47 7.01
N ASP A 30 -21.88 -2.33 7.55
CA ASP A 30 -23.02 -3.21 7.24
C ASP A 30 -23.73 -2.86 5.91
N ALA A 31 -23.23 -1.87 5.16
CA ALA A 31 -23.83 -1.47 3.90
C ALA A 31 -23.66 -2.60 2.86
N ARG A 32 -24.78 -3.09 2.31
CA ARG A 32 -24.78 -4.10 1.24
C ARG A 32 -24.27 -3.53 -0.10
N TRP A 33 -24.52 -2.24 -0.33
CA TRP A 33 -24.19 -1.55 -1.58
C TRP A 33 -23.40 -0.28 -1.27
N LEU A 34 -22.38 -0.03 -2.09
CA LEU A 34 -21.49 1.12 -2.01
C LEU A 34 -21.80 2.06 -3.18
N LEU A 35 -22.01 3.32 -2.86
CA LEU A 35 -22.35 4.38 -3.80
C LEU A 35 -21.12 5.31 -3.93
N PRO A 36 -20.22 5.07 -4.89
CA PRO A 36 -19.07 5.92 -5.09
C PRO A 36 -19.49 7.29 -5.66
N SER A 37 -18.66 8.31 -5.46
CA SER A 37 -18.84 9.63 -6.09
C SER A 37 -18.77 9.56 -7.63
N HIS A 38 -17.99 8.61 -8.16
CA HIS A 38 -17.85 8.35 -9.59
C HIS A 38 -18.01 6.87 -9.91
N GLY A 39 -18.63 6.59 -11.06
CA GLY A 39 -18.85 5.23 -11.54
C GLY A 39 -20.13 4.59 -11.00
N PRO A 40 -20.37 3.32 -11.36
CA PRO A 40 -21.58 2.62 -10.98
C PRO A 40 -21.56 2.16 -9.52
N ILE A 41 -22.75 2.03 -8.93
CA ILE A 41 -22.97 1.33 -7.66
C ILE A 41 -22.39 -0.09 -7.71
N PHE A 42 -21.84 -0.57 -6.60
CA PHE A 42 -21.32 -1.94 -6.50
C PHE A 42 -21.58 -2.55 -5.13
N GLN A 43 -21.64 -3.88 -5.07
CA GLN A 43 -21.87 -4.59 -3.82
C GLN A 43 -20.64 -4.49 -2.92
N ASN A 44 -20.85 -4.33 -1.62
CA ASN A 44 -19.78 -4.44 -0.63
C ASN A 44 -19.32 -5.90 -0.54
N ARG A 45 -18.29 -6.24 -1.32
CA ARG A 45 -17.66 -7.57 -1.30
C ARG A 45 -16.41 -7.47 -0.45
N LYS A 46 -16.48 -8.03 0.77
CA LYS A 46 -15.39 -7.94 1.75
C LYS A 46 -14.10 -8.56 1.22
N GLU A 47 -14.18 -9.65 0.46
CA GLU A 47 -12.99 -10.30 -0.12
C GLU A 47 -12.29 -9.39 -1.13
N LEU A 48 -13.06 -8.64 -1.92
CA LEU A 48 -12.50 -7.70 -2.90
C LEU A 48 -11.81 -6.53 -2.19
N LEU A 49 -12.47 -5.93 -1.19
CA LEU A 49 -11.89 -4.84 -0.41
C LEU A 49 -10.62 -5.29 0.32
N GLN A 50 -10.63 -6.49 0.91
CA GLN A 50 -9.44 -7.06 1.55
C GLN A 50 -8.29 -7.22 0.55
N SER A 51 -8.53 -7.84 -0.60
CA SER A 51 -7.48 -8.00 -1.63
C SER A 51 -6.91 -6.67 -2.11
N THR A 52 -7.71 -5.60 -2.06
CA THR A 52 -7.28 -4.24 -2.41
C THR A 52 -6.41 -3.65 -1.32
N ILE A 53 -6.81 -3.79 -0.06
CA ILE A 53 -6.04 -3.39 1.12
C ILE A 53 -4.70 -4.12 1.14
N ASP A 54 -4.70 -5.43 0.94
CA ASP A 54 -3.47 -6.25 0.92
C ASP A 54 -2.51 -5.76 -0.16
N ARG A 55 -3.01 -5.49 -1.37
CA ARG A 55 -2.21 -4.93 -2.46
C ARG A 55 -1.63 -3.55 -2.09
N LEU A 56 -2.42 -2.67 -1.50
CA LEU A 56 -1.94 -1.34 -1.10
C LEU A 56 -0.91 -1.41 0.03
N ASN A 57 -1.05 -2.33 0.97
CA ASN A 57 -0.05 -2.56 2.02
C ASN A 57 1.30 -2.93 1.43
N THR A 58 1.36 -3.71 0.34
CA THR A 58 2.65 -4.04 -0.30
C THR A 58 3.39 -2.79 -0.77
N TYR A 59 2.68 -1.77 -1.23
CA TYR A 59 3.29 -0.53 -1.73
C TYR A 59 3.92 0.30 -0.62
N LEU A 60 3.46 0.16 0.63
CA LEU A 60 4.02 0.90 1.77
C LEU A 60 5.47 0.49 2.09
N HIS A 61 5.91 -0.65 1.58
CA HIS A 61 7.23 -1.25 1.86
C HIS A 61 8.10 -1.31 0.59
N MET A 62 7.66 -0.70 -0.51
CA MET A 62 8.41 -0.66 -1.77
C MET A 62 9.15 0.67 -1.89
N ALA A 63 10.47 0.60 -2.10
CA ALA A 63 11.32 1.79 -2.27
C ALA A 63 10.84 2.72 -3.40
N ASP A 64 10.30 2.15 -4.49
CA ASP A 64 9.81 2.90 -5.66
C ASP A 64 8.51 3.68 -5.41
N PHE A 65 7.85 3.49 -4.25
CA PHE A 65 6.62 4.20 -3.89
C PHE A 65 6.86 5.54 -3.19
N GLY A 66 8.10 6.02 -3.15
CA GLY A 66 8.44 7.39 -2.82
C GLY A 66 7.85 7.85 -1.49
N THR A 67 7.05 8.91 -1.52
CA THR A 67 6.44 9.52 -0.31
C THR A 67 5.34 8.67 0.33
N CYS A 68 4.88 7.61 -0.35
CA CYS A 68 3.90 6.68 0.19
C CYS A 68 4.54 5.52 0.97
N ALA A 69 5.85 5.31 0.85
CA ALA A 69 6.55 4.30 1.63
C ALA A 69 6.65 4.72 3.10
N VAL A 70 6.40 3.80 4.03
CA VAL A 70 6.46 4.07 5.48
C VAL A 70 7.76 3.54 6.11
N ASP A 71 8.40 2.59 5.43
CA ASP A 71 9.70 2.04 5.75
C ASP A 71 10.41 1.58 4.47
N TRP A 72 11.70 1.24 4.60
CA TRP A 72 12.54 0.76 3.51
C TRP A 72 13.28 -0.51 3.93
N PRO A 73 12.67 -1.70 3.76
CA PRO A 73 13.26 -2.96 4.24
C PRO A 73 14.68 -3.21 3.71
N LEU A 74 14.98 -2.83 2.45
CA LEU A 74 16.32 -2.96 1.88
C LEU A 74 17.34 -2.00 2.52
N GLN A 75 16.90 -0.85 3.03
CA GLN A 75 17.78 0.04 3.78
C GLN A 75 18.09 -0.57 5.15
N ASP A 76 17.10 -1.15 5.81
CA ASP A 76 17.31 -1.84 7.09
C ASP A 76 18.26 -3.03 6.93
N GLU A 77 18.08 -3.83 5.86
CA GLU A 77 18.98 -4.93 5.51
C GLU A 77 20.41 -4.43 5.24
N TRP A 78 20.56 -3.35 4.47
CA TRP A 78 21.85 -2.75 4.20
C TRP A 78 22.54 -2.24 5.47
N ASP A 79 21.81 -1.57 6.35
CA ASP A 79 22.33 -1.09 7.63
C ASP A 79 22.79 -2.27 8.51
N GLU A 80 22.06 -3.39 8.51
CA GLU A 80 22.49 -4.61 9.18
C GLU A 80 23.76 -5.22 8.58
N GLU A 81 23.89 -5.23 7.26
CA GLU A 81 25.09 -5.72 6.56
C GLU A 81 26.31 -4.88 6.96
N LEU A 82 26.19 -3.56 6.96
CA LEU A 82 27.24 -2.66 7.42
C LEU A 82 27.64 -2.92 8.88
N LEU A 83 26.66 -3.13 9.77
CA LEU A 83 26.92 -3.47 11.17
C LEU A 83 27.63 -4.83 11.34
N LYS A 84 27.40 -5.77 10.42
CA LYS A 84 28.08 -7.08 10.38
C LYS A 84 29.47 -7.02 9.75
N GLY A 85 29.93 -5.83 9.33
CA GLY A 85 31.25 -5.61 8.76
C GLY A 85 31.32 -5.84 7.25
N PHE A 86 30.19 -5.76 6.55
CA PHE A 86 30.18 -5.75 5.09
C PHE A 86 31.04 -4.59 4.55
N ASP A 87 31.98 -4.90 3.65
CA ASP A 87 32.75 -3.91 2.91
C ASP A 87 32.55 -4.13 1.40
N PRO A 88 31.89 -3.20 0.70
CA PRO A 88 31.60 -3.33 -0.72
C PRO A 88 32.86 -3.42 -1.61
N ASN A 89 34.03 -3.03 -1.10
CA ASN A 89 35.28 -3.14 -1.84
C ASN A 89 35.92 -4.54 -1.76
N THR A 90 35.41 -5.39 -0.86
CA THR A 90 35.93 -6.74 -0.62
C THR A 90 34.87 -7.83 -0.75
N ALA A 91 33.59 -7.45 -0.90
CA ALA A 91 32.50 -8.36 -1.23
C ALA A 91 32.72 -8.93 -2.64
N GLU A 92 32.82 -10.26 -2.74
CA GLU A 92 32.88 -11.00 -4.02
C GLU A 92 31.54 -11.04 -4.76
#